data_AF-A0A520QRI5-F1
#
_entry.id   AF-A0A520QRI5-F1
#
_cell.length_a   1.000
_cell.length_b   1.000
_cell.length_c   1.000
_cell.angle_alpha   90.00
_cell.angle_beta   90.00
_cell.angle_gamma   90.00
#
_symmetry.space_group_name_H-M   'P 1'
#
loop_
_entity.id
_entity.type
_entity.pdbx_description
1 polymer ?
#
loop_
_entity_poly.entity_id
_entity_poly.type
_entity_poly.pdbx_seq_one_letter_code
_entity_poly.pdbx_strand_id
1 'polypeptide(L)'
;MIVFHVFQGLFLAGVLALVVERVRTLAFRSALDAGAFRRALVQLLRAGEHERAAALTRDALPAWVAECVWPLLDPERRDDDRVIDLEDAMMDVQGRAARGMRGLRISASIGSALGFLGAALSIGWIFIGDHGLMRLQAGLVENIGLGRAVISIAIGISTSSLALGSWTVLKKIAKARLAESRRVVASVEEALGQEPAADRGSGGPKVGVKDPVPPTDDPVDDHIDDHTEHDLADEARDASDDASRLDPSA
;
A
#
# COMPACT_ATOMS: atom_id res chain seq x y z
N MET A 1 6.04 -32.35 13.59
CA MET A 1 5.48 -31.32 14.50
C MET A 1 6.43 -30.17 14.82
N ILE A 2 7.64 -30.40 15.34
CA ILE A 2 8.61 -29.30 15.57
C ILE A 2 8.90 -28.52 14.29
N VAL A 3 9.14 -29.25 13.18
CA VAL A 3 9.38 -28.67 11.85
C VAL A 3 8.24 -27.75 11.39
N PHE A 4 6.98 -28.07 11.72
CA PHE A 4 5.83 -27.25 11.33
C PHE A 4 5.78 -25.93 12.09
N HIS A 5 6.00 -25.95 13.42
CA HIS A 5 6.07 -24.71 14.18
C HIS A 5 7.29 -23.85 13.81
N VAL A 6 8.42 -24.47 13.45
CA VAL A 6 9.58 -23.74 12.89
C VAL A 6 9.18 -23.04 11.59
N PHE A 7 8.47 -23.72 10.69
CA PHE A 7 7.96 -23.11 9.46
C PHE A 7 6.98 -21.96 9.74
N GLN A 8 6.04 -22.12 10.68
CA GLN A 8 5.14 -21.04 11.12
C GLN A 8 5.92 -19.84 11.67
N GLY A 9 6.98 -20.08 12.45
CA GLY A 9 7.86 -19.04 12.97
C GLY A 9 8.63 -18.30 11.86
N LEU A 10 9.17 -19.03 10.88
CA LEU A 10 9.83 -18.43 9.71
C LEU A 10 8.85 -17.59 8.86
N PHE A 11 7.63 -18.07 8.69
CA PHE A 11 6.58 -17.33 7.99
C PHE A 11 6.24 -16.02 8.71
N LEU A 12 6.02 -16.08 10.03
CA LEU A 12 5.79 -14.88 10.85
C LEU A 12 6.97 -13.90 10.77
N ALA A 13 8.21 -14.40 10.85
CA ALA A 13 9.41 -13.58 10.70
C ALA A 13 9.48 -12.89 9.32
N GLY A 14 9.09 -13.60 8.25
CA GLY A 14 8.99 -13.05 6.91
C GLY A 14 7.94 -11.94 6.80
N VAL A 15 6.75 -12.13 7.39
CA VAL A 15 5.70 -11.10 7.47
C VAL A 15 6.20 -9.87 8.23
N LEU A 16 6.84 -10.06 9.38
CA LEU A 16 7.42 -8.97 10.17
C LEU A 16 8.49 -8.20 9.41
N ALA A 17 9.41 -8.90 8.74
CA ALA A 17 10.44 -8.26 7.91
C ALA A 17 9.81 -7.39 6.81
N LEU A 18 8.77 -7.91 6.15
CA LEU A 18 8.06 -7.19 5.10
C LEU A 18 7.31 -5.96 5.66
N VAL A 19 6.67 -6.07 6.83
CA VAL A 19 6.05 -4.94 7.52
C VAL A 19 7.10 -3.87 7.85
N VAL A 20 8.22 -4.25 8.46
CA VAL A 20 9.29 -3.32 8.86
C VAL A 20 9.91 -2.62 7.66
N GLU A 21 10.18 -3.34 6.57
CA GLU A 21 10.68 -2.75 5.33
C GLU A 21 9.70 -1.70 4.77
N ARG A 22 8.40 -1.99 4.80
CA ARG A 22 7.37 -1.09 4.30
C ARG A 22 7.20 0.12 5.19
N VAL A 23 7.15 -0.06 6.50
CA VAL A 23 7.13 1.05 7.47
C VAL A 23 8.37 1.93 7.27
N ARG A 24 9.56 1.34 7.14
CA ARG A 24 10.79 2.10 6.89
C ARG A 24 10.69 2.94 5.61
N THR A 25 10.17 2.36 4.54
CA THR A 25 10.04 3.04 3.24
C THR A 25 9.00 4.17 3.30
N LEU A 26 7.82 3.90 3.86
CA LEU A 26 6.68 4.83 3.87
C LEU A 26 6.72 5.86 5.01
N ALA A 27 7.45 5.60 6.09
CA ALA A 27 7.50 6.49 7.26
C ALA A 27 8.79 7.31 7.33
N PHE A 28 9.91 6.80 6.81
CA PHE A 28 11.20 7.52 6.90
C PHE A 28 11.70 8.02 5.56
N ARG A 29 11.53 7.25 4.48
CA ARG A 29 12.08 7.63 3.16
C ARG A 29 11.20 8.62 2.40
N SER A 30 9.89 8.62 2.67
CA SER A 30 8.92 9.54 2.06
C SER A 30 8.58 10.75 2.94
N ALA A 31 9.14 10.83 4.15
CA ALA A 31 8.75 11.84 5.13
C ALA A 31 9.40 13.20 4.83
N LEU A 32 8.66 14.01 4.09
CA LEU A 32 8.84 15.45 4.01
C LEU A 32 7.52 16.10 4.41
N ASP A 33 7.57 17.24 5.10
CA ASP A 33 6.37 18.07 5.30
C ASP A 33 6.00 18.68 3.95
N ALA A 34 5.11 18.01 3.21
CA ALA A 34 4.76 18.46 1.88
C ALA A 34 3.98 19.78 1.89
N GLY A 35 3.32 20.12 3.01
CA GLY A 35 2.63 21.40 3.15
C GLY A 35 3.61 22.56 3.26
N ALA A 36 4.64 22.42 4.11
CA ALA A 36 5.73 23.40 4.19
C ALA A 36 6.53 23.46 2.89
N PHE A 37 6.89 22.29 2.33
CA PHE A 37 7.63 22.19 1.07
C PHE A 37 6.89 22.85 -0.09
N ARG A 38 5.60 22.54 -0.29
CA ARG A 38 4.77 23.15 -1.35
C ARG A 38 4.72 24.67 -1.22
N ARG A 39 4.52 25.20 -0.01
CA ARG A 39 4.46 26.66 0.22
C ARG A 39 5.79 27.33 -0.14
N ALA A 40 6.91 26.79 0.33
CA ALA A 40 8.24 27.30 0.02
C ALA A 40 8.51 27.25 -1.49
N LEU A 41 8.16 26.14 -2.14
CA LEU A 41 8.41 25.95 -3.56
C LEU A 41 7.57 26.88 -4.44
N VAL A 42 6.25 26.98 -4.19
CA VAL A 42 5.37 27.91 -4.92
C VAL A 42 5.80 29.36 -4.70
N GLN A 43 6.28 29.71 -3.50
CA GLN A 43 6.77 31.06 -3.21
C GLN A 43 8.02 31.38 -4.05
N LEU A 44 8.98 30.46 -4.14
CA LEU A 44 10.19 30.63 -4.96
C LEU A 44 9.87 30.73 -6.45
N LEU A 45 8.95 29.89 -6.94
CA LEU A 45 8.53 29.91 -8.35
C LEU A 45 7.80 31.21 -8.71
N ARG A 46 6.90 31.68 -7.85
CA ARG A 46 6.24 32.99 -8.05
C ARG A 46 7.18 34.18 -7.98
N ALA A 47 8.31 34.04 -7.27
CA ALA A 47 9.36 35.04 -7.22
C ALA A 47 10.31 34.98 -8.44
N GLY A 48 10.12 34.02 -9.36
CA GLY A 48 11.00 33.79 -10.51
C GLY A 48 12.35 33.16 -10.13
N GLU A 49 12.53 32.69 -8.89
CA GLU A 49 13.78 32.12 -8.40
C GLU A 49 13.88 30.62 -8.74
N HIS A 50 13.84 30.28 -10.03
CA HIS A 50 13.81 28.88 -10.52
C HIS A 50 15.03 28.06 -10.06
N GLU A 51 16.23 28.63 -10.02
CA GLU A 51 17.44 27.94 -9.55
C GLU A 51 17.35 27.56 -8.06
N ARG A 52 16.77 28.42 -7.23
CA ARG A 52 16.58 28.14 -5.80
C ARG A 52 15.46 27.13 -5.58
N ALA A 53 14.41 27.16 -6.39
CA ALA A 53 13.36 26.15 -6.38
C ALA A 53 13.92 24.76 -6.76
N ALA A 54 14.81 24.69 -7.75
CA ALA A 54 15.53 23.48 -8.10
C ALA A 54 16.44 23.03 -6.94
N ALA A 55 17.28 23.91 -6.39
CA ALA A 55 18.15 23.56 -5.26
C ALA A 55 17.37 23.00 -4.06
N LEU A 56 16.26 23.64 -3.67
CA LEU A 56 15.39 23.17 -2.59
C LEU A 56 14.83 21.76 -2.87
N THR A 57 14.46 21.48 -4.12
CA THR A 57 13.93 20.17 -4.51
C THR A 57 15.03 19.11 -4.52
N ARG A 58 16.24 19.46 -4.98
CA ARG A 58 17.41 18.58 -4.97
C ARG A 58 17.80 18.17 -3.55
N ASP A 59 17.80 19.13 -2.62
CA ASP A 59 18.12 18.88 -1.20
C ASP A 59 17.07 18.04 -0.49
N ALA A 60 15.83 18.05 -0.99
CA ALA A 60 14.73 17.26 -0.45
C ALA A 60 14.68 15.82 -1.00
N LEU A 61 15.52 15.44 -1.96
CA LEU A 61 15.65 14.05 -2.41
C LEU A 61 16.25 13.18 -1.29
N PRO A 62 15.78 11.94 -1.08
CA PRO A 62 14.91 11.13 -1.94
C PRO A 62 13.43 11.13 -1.51
N ALA A 63 12.89 12.23 -0.97
CA ALA A 63 11.49 12.28 -0.61
C ALA A 63 10.60 12.14 -1.86
N TRP A 64 9.52 11.35 -1.77
CA TRP A 64 8.64 11.07 -2.91
C TRP A 64 8.04 12.32 -3.54
N VAL A 65 7.71 13.33 -2.73
CA VAL A 65 7.19 14.62 -3.22
C VAL A 65 8.25 15.34 -4.05
N ALA A 66 9.51 15.31 -3.61
CA ALA A 66 10.62 15.92 -4.33
C ALA A 66 10.98 15.12 -5.60
N GLU A 67 10.96 13.79 -5.53
CA GLU A 67 11.18 12.91 -6.70
C GLU A 67 10.14 13.15 -7.81
N CYS A 68 8.86 13.36 -7.44
CA CYS A 68 7.82 13.69 -8.42
C CYS A 68 7.99 15.09 -9.02
N VAL A 69 8.53 16.05 -8.28
CA VAL A 69 8.61 17.45 -8.72
C VAL A 69 9.92 17.76 -9.44
N TRP A 70 10.99 17.02 -9.16
CA TRP A 70 12.32 17.23 -9.75
C TRP A 70 12.32 17.32 -11.28
N PRO A 71 11.62 16.45 -12.04
CA PRO A 71 11.55 16.54 -13.49
C PRO A 71 11.09 17.89 -14.05
N LEU A 72 10.23 18.61 -13.32
CA LEU A 72 9.70 19.90 -13.73
C LEU A 72 10.69 21.06 -13.52
N LEU A 73 11.67 20.88 -12.63
CA LEU A 73 12.59 21.93 -12.18
C LEU A 73 14.04 21.66 -12.60
N ASP A 74 14.32 20.52 -13.23
CA ASP A 74 15.67 20.14 -13.65
C ASP A 74 16.13 21.03 -14.82
N PRO A 75 17.15 21.89 -14.63
CA PRO A 75 17.62 22.79 -15.67
C PRO A 75 18.32 22.06 -16.83
N GLU A 76 18.73 20.81 -16.65
CA GLU A 76 19.41 20.02 -17.68
C GLU A 76 18.45 19.38 -18.68
N ARG A 77 17.13 19.41 -18.41
CA ARG A 77 16.10 18.75 -19.23
C ARG A 77 15.44 19.69 -20.23
N ARG A 78 15.30 19.20 -21.47
CA ARG A 78 14.53 19.86 -22.54
C ARG A 78 13.04 19.86 -22.22
N ASP A 79 12.35 20.95 -22.55
CA ASP A 79 10.93 21.15 -22.26
C ASP A 79 10.03 20.01 -22.80
N ASP A 80 10.35 19.45 -23.97
CA ASP A 80 9.54 18.40 -24.61
C ASP A 80 9.54 17.06 -23.83
N ASP A 81 10.57 16.79 -23.02
CA ASP A 81 10.71 15.51 -22.29
C ASP A 81 10.18 15.59 -20.84
N ARG A 82 9.86 16.80 -20.34
CA ARG A 82 9.49 17.02 -18.93
C ARG A 82 8.21 16.33 -18.49
N VAL A 83 7.21 16.29 -19.37
CA VAL A 83 5.92 15.65 -19.09
C VAL A 83 6.08 14.14 -18.97
N ILE A 84 6.83 13.54 -19.90
CA ILE A 84 7.11 12.09 -19.91
C ILE A 84 7.90 11.71 -18.65
N ASP A 85 8.95 12.47 -18.33
CA ASP A 85 9.77 12.21 -17.14
C ASP A 85 9.00 12.40 -15.81
N LEU A 86 8.04 13.33 -15.78
CA LEU A 86 7.15 13.51 -14.63
C LEU A 86 6.23 12.30 -14.46
N GLU A 87 5.60 11.84 -15.54
CA GLU A 87 4.74 10.66 -15.53
C GLU A 87 5.52 9.42 -15.07
N ASP A 88 6.73 9.20 -15.60
CA ASP A 88 7.61 8.11 -15.21
C ASP A 88 7.97 8.18 -13.71
N ALA A 89 8.36 9.35 -13.20
CA ALA A 89 8.66 9.52 -11.78
C ALA A 89 7.43 9.24 -10.90
N MET A 90 6.24 9.66 -11.32
CA MET A 90 4.98 9.37 -10.62
C MET A 90 4.65 7.88 -10.66
N MET A 91 4.82 7.20 -11.80
CA MET A 91 4.62 5.76 -11.93
C MET A 91 5.60 4.98 -11.05
N ASP A 92 6.86 5.41 -10.96
CA ASP A 92 7.88 4.78 -10.12
C ASP A 92 7.57 4.91 -8.62
N VAL A 93 7.10 6.08 -8.18
CA VAL A 93 6.64 6.29 -6.80
C VAL A 93 5.41 5.43 -6.51
N GLN A 94 4.43 5.39 -7.42
CA GLN A 94 3.24 4.54 -7.28
C GLN A 94 3.60 3.04 -7.24
N GLY A 95 4.49 2.59 -8.13
CA GLY A 95 4.98 1.23 -8.17
C GLY A 95 5.71 0.83 -6.88
N ARG A 96 6.56 1.73 -6.33
CA ARG A 96 7.22 1.50 -5.03
C ARG A 96 6.24 1.50 -3.86
N ALA A 97 5.20 2.32 -3.89
CA ALA A 97 4.13 2.35 -2.89
C ALA A 97 3.26 1.07 -2.93
N ALA A 98 2.97 0.54 -4.12
CA ALA A 98 2.19 -0.69 -4.30
C ALA A 98 3.01 -1.97 -4.06
N ARG A 99 4.34 -1.91 -4.24
CA ARG A 99 5.22 -3.07 -4.05
C ARG A 99 5.06 -3.66 -2.65
N GLY A 100 4.98 -4.99 -2.58
CA GLY A 100 4.84 -5.73 -1.32
C GLY A 100 3.44 -5.68 -0.67
N MET A 101 2.54 -4.78 -1.08
CA MET A 101 1.18 -4.69 -0.54
C MET A 101 0.35 -5.95 -0.83
N ARG A 102 0.47 -6.49 -2.05
CA ARG A 102 -0.17 -7.77 -2.43
C ARG A 102 0.38 -8.93 -1.60
N GLY A 103 1.67 -8.89 -1.26
CA GLY A 103 2.31 -9.86 -0.38
C GLY A 103 1.67 -9.90 1.01
N LEU A 104 1.49 -8.74 1.65
CA LEU A 104 0.80 -8.66 2.95
C LEU A 104 -0.62 -9.23 2.90
N ARG A 105 -1.40 -8.88 1.86
CA ARG A 105 -2.77 -9.37 1.71
C ARG A 105 -2.81 -10.89 1.58
N ILE A 106 -1.95 -11.45 0.73
CA ILE A 106 -1.84 -12.90 0.55
C ILE A 106 -1.40 -13.58 1.86
N SER A 107 -0.41 -13.01 2.55
CA SER A 107 0.07 -13.53 3.83
C SER A 107 -1.04 -13.56 4.90
N ALA A 108 -1.98 -12.60 4.87
CA ALA A 108 -3.12 -12.60 5.78
C ALA A 108 -4.05 -13.81 5.57
N SER A 109 -4.28 -14.23 4.33
CA SER A 109 -5.08 -15.43 4.05
C SER A 109 -4.32 -16.72 4.41
N ILE A 110 -3.03 -16.78 4.06
CA ILE A 110 -2.20 -17.97 4.30
C ILE A 110 -1.97 -18.20 5.80
N GLY A 111 -1.80 -17.14 6.60
CA GLY A 111 -1.55 -17.25 8.05
C GLY A 111 -2.64 -18.05 8.77
N SER A 112 -3.91 -17.76 8.48
CA SER A 112 -5.04 -18.44 9.12
C SER A 112 -5.14 -19.89 8.67
N ALA A 113 -4.98 -20.14 7.36
CA ALA A 113 -4.97 -21.49 6.80
C ALA A 113 -3.85 -22.36 7.40
N LEU A 114 -2.65 -21.79 7.58
CA LEU A 114 -1.53 -22.45 8.25
C LEU A 114 -1.83 -22.77 9.72
N GLY A 115 -2.52 -21.87 10.43
CA GLY A 115 -2.95 -22.11 11.81
C GLY A 115 -3.91 -23.31 11.92
N PHE A 116 -4.92 -23.36 11.06
CA PHE A 116 -5.86 -24.49 11.01
C PHE A 116 -5.20 -25.78 10.57
N LEU A 117 -4.30 -25.75 9.59
CA LEU A 117 -3.56 -26.92 9.14
C LEU A 117 -2.70 -27.50 10.28
N GLY A 118 -2.01 -26.65 11.05
CA GLY A 118 -1.22 -27.10 12.19
C GLY A 118 -2.06 -27.67 13.33
N ALA A 119 -3.26 -27.14 13.56
CA ALA A 119 -4.22 -27.75 14.47
C ALA A 119 -4.71 -29.11 13.98
N ALA A 120 -5.07 -29.23 12.70
CA ALA A 120 -5.48 -30.51 12.11
C ALA A 120 -4.37 -31.56 12.21
N LEU A 121 -3.11 -31.19 11.96
CA LEU A 121 -1.96 -32.07 12.14
C LEU A 121 -1.76 -32.47 13.62
N SER A 122 -2.05 -31.56 14.55
CA SER A 122 -1.93 -31.81 16.00
C SER A 122 -3.00 -32.77 16.49
N ILE A 123 -4.22 -32.61 16.00
CA ILE A 123 -5.33 -33.53 16.27
C ILE A 123 -5.06 -34.89 15.62
N GLY A 124 -4.61 -34.92 14.36
CA GLY A 124 -4.24 -36.15 13.67
C GLY A 124 -3.14 -36.92 14.39
N TRP A 125 -2.16 -36.21 14.96
CA TRP A 125 -1.10 -36.81 15.78
C TRP A 125 -1.67 -37.54 17.00
N ILE A 126 -2.69 -36.98 17.69
CA ILE A 126 -3.35 -37.62 18.85
C ILE A 126 -3.91 -39.00 18.48
N PHE A 127 -4.53 -39.13 17.30
CA PHE A 127 -5.23 -40.36 16.89
C PHE A 127 -4.33 -41.38 16.18
N ILE A 128 -3.32 -40.94 15.43
CA ILE A 128 -2.54 -41.78 14.52
C ILE A 128 -1.15 -42.12 15.10
N GLY A 129 -0.66 -41.35 16.08
CA GLY A 129 0.68 -41.54 16.64
C GLY A 129 0.85 -42.82 17.47
N ASP A 130 2.04 -43.41 17.39
CA ASP A 130 2.46 -44.46 18.31
C ASP A 130 3.06 -43.81 19.57
N HIS A 131 2.23 -43.67 20.60
CA HIS A 131 2.54 -42.81 21.76
C HIS A 131 3.31 -43.51 22.89
N GLY A 132 3.59 -44.81 22.76
CA GLY A 132 4.40 -45.59 23.71
C GLY A 132 4.01 -45.36 25.17
N LEU A 133 5.00 -45.08 26.03
CA LEU A 133 4.81 -44.84 27.46
C LEU A 133 3.91 -43.62 27.78
N MET A 134 3.73 -42.66 26.85
CA MET A 134 2.87 -41.50 27.08
C MET A 134 1.38 -41.87 27.15
N ARG A 135 0.98 -43.02 26.60
CA ARG A 135 -0.40 -43.54 26.71
C ARG A 135 -0.74 -44.10 28.09
N LEU A 136 0.26 -44.44 28.91
CA LEU A 136 0.05 -44.98 30.25
C LEU A 136 -0.49 -43.91 31.22
N GLN A 137 -0.24 -42.63 30.93
CA GLN A 137 -0.81 -41.53 31.68
C GLN A 137 -2.10 -41.06 31.00
N ALA A 138 -3.23 -41.24 31.69
CA ALA A 138 -4.54 -40.84 31.19
C ALA A 138 -4.56 -39.35 30.81
N GLY A 139 -4.95 -39.06 29.56
CA GLY A 139 -5.13 -37.71 29.04
C GLY A 139 -3.85 -36.92 28.71
N LEU A 140 -2.64 -37.46 28.90
CA LEU A 140 -1.40 -36.72 28.64
C LEU A 140 -1.22 -36.38 27.15
N VAL A 141 -1.43 -37.38 26.27
CA VAL A 141 -1.30 -37.21 24.81
C VAL A 141 -2.32 -36.20 24.28
N GLU A 142 -3.55 -36.28 24.78
CA GLU A 142 -4.65 -35.39 24.40
C GLU A 142 -4.38 -33.95 24.82
N ASN A 143 -3.96 -33.72 26.08
CA ASN A 143 -3.60 -32.39 26.57
C ASN A 143 -2.45 -31.77 25.77
N ILE A 144 -1.42 -32.56 25.43
CA ILE A 144 -0.29 -32.06 24.62
C ILE A 144 -0.75 -31.75 23.20
N GLY A 145 -1.49 -32.65 22.55
CA GLY A 145 -1.97 -32.44 21.19
C GLY A 145 -2.91 -31.24 21.08
N LEU A 146 -3.85 -31.11 22.02
CA LEU A 146 -4.80 -30.00 22.06
C LEU A 146 -4.11 -28.67 22.38
N GLY A 147 -3.17 -28.64 23.32
CA GLY A 147 -2.36 -27.47 23.59
C GLY A 147 -1.58 -26.99 22.35
N ARG A 148 -1.01 -27.93 21.58
CA ARG A 148 -0.31 -27.60 20.32
C ARG A 148 -1.24 -27.10 19.23
N ALA A 149 -2.44 -27.68 19.15
CA ALA A 149 -3.46 -27.23 18.21
C ALA A 149 -3.87 -25.77 18.48
N VAL A 150 -4.15 -25.44 19.74
CA VAL A 150 -4.49 -24.08 20.18
C VAL A 150 -3.35 -23.11 19.88
N ILE A 151 -2.10 -23.46 20.20
CA ILE A 151 -0.93 -22.62 19.88
C ILE A 151 -0.82 -22.37 18.37
N SER A 152 -1.04 -23.40 17.55
CA SER A 152 -0.93 -23.26 16.10
C SER A 152 -1.99 -22.32 15.54
N ILE A 153 -3.24 -22.43 16.01
CA ILE A 153 -4.33 -21.51 15.67
C ILE A 153 -3.98 -20.08 16.11
N ALA A 154 -3.51 -19.90 17.35
CA ALA A 154 -3.16 -18.59 17.88
C ALA A 154 -2.06 -17.90 17.06
N ILE A 155 -1.02 -18.64 16.64
CA ILE A 155 0.03 -18.12 15.75
C ILE A 155 -0.56 -17.73 14.40
N GLY A 156 -1.39 -18.59 13.81
CA GLY A 156 -2.02 -18.33 12.52
C GLY A 156 -2.87 -17.07 12.54
N ILE A 157 -3.82 -16.97 13.48
CA ILE A 157 -4.69 -15.79 13.65
C ILE A 157 -3.86 -14.53 13.89
N SER A 158 -2.89 -14.58 14.82
CA SER A 158 -2.06 -13.40 15.13
C SER A 158 -1.28 -12.92 13.91
N THR A 159 -0.72 -13.84 13.13
CA THR A 159 0.02 -13.50 11.90
C THR A 159 -0.90 -12.86 10.87
N SER A 160 -2.11 -13.42 10.69
CA SER A 160 -3.10 -12.89 9.77
C SER A 160 -3.58 -11.50 10.15
N SER A 161 -3.93 -11.31 11.43
CA SER A 161 -4.36 -10.03 11.96
C SER A 161 -3.26 -8.97 11.82
N LEU A 162 -2.01 -9.34 12.11
CA LEU A 162 -0.86 -8.44 11.92
C LEU A 162 -0.68 -8.05 10.45
N ALA A 163 -0.73 -9.03 9.53
CA ALA A 163 -0.56 -8.79 8.10
C ALA A 163 -1.67 -7.90 7.54
N LEU A 164 -2.94 -8.19 7.89
CA LEU A 164 -4.09 -7.44 7.43
C LEU A 164 -4.14 -6.04 8.05
N GLY A 165 -3.89 -5.91 9.36
CA GLY A 165 -3.81 -4.63 10.04
C GLY A 165 -2.70 -3.75 9.46
N SER A 166 -1.52 -4.32 9.22
CA SER A 166 -0.42 -3.60 8.58
C SER A 166 -0.77 -3.19 7.16
N TRP A 167 -1.38 -4.08 6.36
CA TRP A 167 -1.82 -3.76 5.00
C TRP A 167 -2.81 -2.59 4.96
N THR A 168 -3.85 -2.61 5.79
CA THR A 168 -4.86 -1.53 5.81
C THR A 168 -4.24 -0.18 6.19
N VAL A 169 -3.37 -0.15 7.20
CA VAL A 169 -2.70 1.08 7.64
C VAL A 169 -1.71 1.58 6.58
N LEU A 170 -0.84 0.71 6.07
CA LEU A 170 0.13 1.07 5.02
C LEU A 170 -0.56 1.52 3.73
N LYS A 171 -1.70 0.92 3.35
CA LYS A 171 -2.51 1.32 2.19
C LYS A 171 -3.00 2.76 2.35
N LYS A 172 -3.53 3.10 3.54
CA LYS A 172 -4.00 4.45 3.85
C LYS A 172 -2.87 5.48 3.79
N ILE A 173 -1.71 5.16 4.39
CA ILE A 173 -0.53 6.03 4.38
C ILE A 173 -0.03 6.23 2.94
N ALA A 174 0.08 5.16 2.16
CA ALA A 174 0.49 5.21 0.75
C ALA A 174 -0.44 6.11 -0.07
N LYS A 175 -1.76 5.91 0.02
CA LYS A 175 -2.76 6.75 -0.67
C LYS A 175 -2.62 8.22 -0.27
N ALA A 176 -2.49 8.51 1.03
CA ALA A 176 -2.34 9.87 1.51
C ALA A 176 -1.08 10.55 0.95
N ARG A 177 0.05 9.85 0.94
CA ARG A 177 1.32 10.37 0.40
C ARG A 177 1.28 10.58 -1.10
N LEU A 178 0.69 9.66 -1.86
CA LEU A 178 0.52 9.82 -3.31
C LEU A 178 -0.40 11.00 -3.65
N ALA A 179 -1.50 11.14 -2.93
CA ALA A 179 -2.41 12.28 -3.10
C ALA A 179 -1.72 13.60 -2.77
N GLU A 180 -0.87 13.61 -1.74
CA GLU A 180 -0.07 14.77 -1.36
C GLU A 180 0.95 15.13 -2.45
N SER A 181 1.72 14.16 -2.99
CA SER A 181 2.62 14.39 -4.13
C SER A 181 1.91 14.97 -5.35
N ARG A 182 0.75 14.40 -5.73
CA ARG A 182 -0.06 14.90 -6.87
C ARG A 182 -0.49 16.35 -6.68
N ARG A 183 -0.91 16.73 -5.47
CA ARG A 183 -1.28 18.12 -5.16
C ARG A 183 -0.10 19.07 -5.28
N VAL A 184 1.10 18.65 -4.87
CA VAL A 184 2.30 19.49 -5.00
C VAL A 184 2.67 19.66 -6.47
N VAL A 185 2.68 18.59 -7.26
CA VAL A 185 2.92 18.63 -8.72
C VAL A 185 1.97 19.61 -9.40
N ALA A 186 0.66 19.47 -9.19
CA ALA A 186 -0.34 20.37 -9.78
C ALA A 186 -0.12 21.84 -9.40
N SER A 187 0.28 22.11 -8.15
CA SER A 187 0.58 23.48 -7.71
C SER A 187 1.83 24.07 -8.37
N VAL A 188 2.81 23.23 -8.69
CA VAL A 188 4.04 23.62 -9.38
C VAL A 188 3.77 23.86 -10.86
N GLU A 189 3.02 22.98 -11.52
CA GLU A 189 2.58 23.16 -12.90
C GLU A 189 1.77 24.44 -13.09
N GLU A 190 0.84 24.74 -12.17
CA GLU A 190 0.09 25.99 -12.19
C GLU A 190 1.02 27.22 -12.04
N ALA A 191 1.98 27.16 -11.11
CA ALA A 191 2.93 28.25 -10.88
C ALA A 191 3.89 28.47 -12.06
N LEU A 192 4.29 27.40 -12.76
CA LEU A 192 5.10 27.46 -13.98
C LEU A 192 4.29 27.96 -15.18
N GLY A 193 3.02 27.55 -15.31
CA GLY A 193 2.11 28.03 -16.36
C GLY A 193 1.69 29.50 -16.21
N GLN A 194 1.88 30.08 -15.01
CA GLN A 194 1.59 31.48 -14.68
C GLN A 194 2.75 32.43 -14.94
N GLU A 195 3.74 32.09 -15.78
CA GLU A 195 4.84 32.98 -16.16
C GLU A 195 4.37 34.44 -16.28
N PRO A 196 4.92 35.36 -15.48
CA PRO A 196 4.48 36.75 -15.50
C PRO A 196 4.71 37.28 -16.92
N ALA A 197 3.65 37.81 -17.52
CA ALA A 197 3.61 38.41 -18.86
C ALA A 197 4.43 39.71 -18.98
N ALA A 198 5.59 39.77 -18.33
CA ALA A 198 6.42 40.93 -18.18
C ALA A 198 7.80 40.72 -18.82
N ASP A 199 7.86 40.16 -20.04
CA ASP A 199 8.87 40.60 -21.05
C ASP A 199 8.68 40.10 -22.51
N ARG A 200 7.49 39.65 -22.92
CA ARG A 200 7.26 39.30 -24.35
C ARG A 200 6.65 40.47 -25.13
N GLY A 201 7.37 41.58 -25.15
CA GLY A 201 7.10 42.71 -26.03
C GLY A 201 7.95 42.67 -27.30
N SER A 202 7.56 41.87 -28.31
CA SER A 202 7.74 42.23 -29.74
C SER A 202 7.23 41.12 -30.68
N GLY A 203 6.06 41.36 -31.28
CA GLY A 203 5.78 41.04 -32.70
C GLY A 203 5.36 39.61 -33.07
N GLY A 204 4.06 39.32 -33.05
CA GLY A 204 3.47 38.19 -33.80
C GLY A 204 1.94 38.12 -33.67
N PRO A 205 1.16 37.75 -34.71
CA PRO A 205 -0.28 38.02 -34.78
C PRO A 205 -1.10 37.10 -33.89
N LYS A 206 -2.13 37.66 -33.25
CA LYS A 206 -3.10 36.97 -32.40
C LYS A 206 -3.92 35.98 -33.23
N VAL A 207 -3.74 34.68 -32.99
CA VAL A 207 -4.70 33.64 -33.40
C VAL A 207 -5.63 33.38 -32.22
N GLY A 208 -6.93 33.60 -32.44
CA GLY A 208 -7.96 33.44 -31.41
C GLY A 208 -8.08 31.99 -30.95
N VAL A 209 -7.97 31.79 -29.64
CA VAL A 209 -8.28 30.52 -28.98
C VAL A 209 -9.62 30.71 -28.26
N LYS A 210 -10.56 29.82 -28.58
CA LYS A 210 -11.89 29.71 -27.97
C LYS A 210 -11.79 29.53 -26.45
N ASP A 211 -12.82 30.04 -25.77
CA ASP A 211 -13.02 29.98 -24.31
C ASP A 211 -12.69 28.62 -23.67
N PRO A 212 -12.20 28.60 -22.42
CA PRO A 212 -11.86 27.37 -21.73
C PRO A 212 -13.12 26.54 -21.42
N VAL A 213 -13.06 25.26 -21.75
CA VAL A 213 -14.02 24.24 -21.32
C VAL A 213 -13.86 24.07 -19.79
N PRO A 214 -14.95 24.11 -18.99
CA PRO A 214 -14.87 23.93 -17.55
C PRO A 214 -14.43 22.49 -17.22
N PRO A 215 -13.78 22.26 -16.07
CA PRO A 215 -13.33 20.93 -15.68
C PRO A 215 -14.53 20.01 -15.55
N THR A 216 -14.58 18.95 -16.36
CA THR A 216 -15.44 17.80 -16.10
C THR A 216 -14.83 17.05 -14.92
N ASP A 217 -15.64 16.87 -13.87
CA ASP A 217 -15.40 15.94 -12.77
C ASP A 217 -15.48 14.49 -13.27
N ASP A 218 -14.56 14.10 -14.16
CA ASP A 218 -14.41 12.69 -14.54
C ASP A 218 -13.47 12.00 -13.54
N PRO A 219 -13.93 10.91 -12.90
CA PRO A 219 -13.14 10.18 -11.92
C PRO A 219 -11.96 9.51 -12.65
N VAL A 220 -10.75 9.85 -12.21
CA VAL A 220 -9.53 9.14 -12.64
C VAL A 220 -9.70 7.66 -12.29
N ASP A 221 -9.75 6.84 -13.34
CA ASP A 221 -9.84 5.37 -13.35
C ASP A 221 -9.36 4.70 -12.05
N ASP A 222 -10.33 4.11 -11.36
CA ASP A 222 -10.14 3.11 -10.31
C ASP A 222 -9.60 1.81 -10.93
N HIS A 223 -8.30 1.77 -11.21
CA HIS A 223 -7.58 0.52 -11.45
C HIS A 223 -6.68 0.15 -10.27
N ILE A 224 -7.25 0.24 -9.07
CA ILE A 224 -6.87 -0.64 -7.97
C ILE A 224 -8.02 -1.63 -7.81
N ASP A 225 -7.94 -2.75 -8.53
CA ASP A 225 -8.86 -3.90 -8.47
C ASP A 225 -9.62 -3.99 -7.15
N ASP A 226 -10.86 -3.49 -7.17
CA ASP A 226 -11.84 -3.57 -6.08
C ASP A 226 -12.85 -4.71 -6.34
N HIS A 227 -12.49 -5.65 -7.20
CA HIS A 227 -13.32 -6.82 -7.53
C HIS A 227 -13.24 -7.94 -6.46
N THR A 228 -13.07 -7.62 -5.17
CA THR A 228 -13.13 -8.67 -4.13
C THR A 228 -13.95 -8.32 -2.89
N GLU A 229 -14.37 -7.07 -2.72
CA GLU A 229 -15.28 -6.73 -1.60
C GLU A 229 -16.75 -7.03 -1.94
N HIS A 230 -17.11 -7.11 -3.23
CA HIS A 230 -18.48 -7.45 -3.65
C HIS A 230 -18.80 -8.95 -3.64
N ASP A 231 -17.84 -9.82 -3.97
CA ASP A 231 -18.08 -11.27 -4.05
C ASP A 231 -18.26 -11.93 -2.67
N LEU A 232 -17.62 -11.42 -1.62
CA LEU A 232 -17.74 -11.97 -0.27
C LEU A 232 -19.02 -11.54 0.46
N ALA A 233 -19.65 -10.44 0.02
CA ALA A 233 -20.91 -9.96 0.59
C ALA A 233 -22.12 -10.70 0.01
N ASP A 234 -22.06 -11.10 -1.26
CA ASP A 234 -23.12 -11.89 -1.90
C ASP A 234 -23.05 -13.37 -1.53
N GLU A 235 -21.84 -13.95 -1.37
CA GLU A 235 -21.70 -15.35 -0.93
C GLU A 235 -22.14 -15.57 0.54
N ALA A 236 -22.05 -14.53 1.39
CA ALA A 236 -22.57 -14.56 2.76
C ALA A 236 -24.10 -14.39 2.85
N ARG A 237 -24.73 -13.77 1.84
CA ARG A 237 -26.19 -13.62 1.75
C ARG A 237 -26.85 -14.91 1.27
N ASP A 238 -26.31 -15.54 0.23
CA ASP A 238 -26.84 -16.81 -0.29
C ASP A 238 -26.72 -17.95 0.75
N ALA A 239 -25.64 -18.00 1.54
CA ALA A 239 -25.50 -18.97 2.62
C ALA A 239 -26.48 -18.75 3.80
N SER A 240 -26.99 -17.53 3.98
CA SER A 240 -27.96 -17.20 5.05
C SER A 240 -29.41 -17.50 4.65
N ASP A 241 -29.74 -17.38 3.36
CA ASP A 241 -31.08 -17.69 2.84
C ASP A 241 -31.32 -19.20 2.76
N ASP A 242 -30.29 -19.99 2.45
CA ASP A 242 -30.41 -21.47 2.40
C ASP A 242 -30.57 -22.11 3.79
N ALA A 243 -30.02 -21.50 4.84
CA ALA A 243 -30.18 -21.95 6.22
C ALA A 243 -31.59 -21.69 6.78
N SER A 244 -32.37 -20.79 6.17
CA SER A 244 -33.74 -20.45 6.59
C SER A 244 -34.83 -21.30 5.93
N ARG A 245 -34.46 -22.17 4.97
CA ARG A 245 -35.37 -23.08 4.24
C ARG A 245 -35.42 -24.52 4.76
N LEU A 246 -34.72 -24.84 5.85
CA LEU A 246 -34.84 -26.13 6.51
C LEU A 246 -36.02 -26.12 7.50
N ASP A 247 -37.11 -26.74 7.06
CA ASP A 247 -38.37 -26.95 7.77
C ASP A 247 -38.19 -27.68 9.13
N PRO A 248 -38.79 -27.21 10.25
CA PRO A 248 -38.70 -27.85 11.57
C PRO A 248 -39.64 -29.06 11.76
N SER A 249 -39.74 -29.95 10.79
CA SER A 249 -40.45 -31.23 10.96
C SER A 249 -39.84 -32.37 10.15
N ALA A 250 -38.80 -33.00 10.70
CA ALA A 250 -38.38 -34.37 10.44
C ALA A 250 -37.77 -34.97 11.71
#